data_AF-A0A1J4KE86-F1
#
_entry.id   AF-A0A1J4KE86-F1
#
_cell.length_a   1.000
_cell.length_b   1.000
_cell.length_c   1.000
_cell.angle_alpha   90.00
_cell.angle_beta   90.00
_cell.angle_gamma   90.00
#
_symmetry.space_group_name_H-M   'P 1'
#
loop_
_entity.id
_entity.type
_entity.pdbx_description
1 polymer ?
#
loop_
_entity_poly.entity_id
_entity_poly.type
_entity_poly.pdbx_seq_one_letter_code
_entity_poly.pdbx_strand_id
1 'polypeptide(L)'
;MLRLYLRAYEAHLNVSKIEEVAQDTVSYCLKRSKDLYSTSKRSFPYSLLVTSLESQGILSNLVNNKDALSTPMVLTYAVALPIWITMEPDPHNKVRIMAASVLQAFPWSNRFRNLLKGIGLNSPLLYNPAISLLCSSYQVITIKLTHGVNIYNIFDTGYKVLATAVVHLISRKLTTVIHDKLLFFIPEWIISSYIAFETAPFLQRMVRYGIVDACQWLTEFIIHMFTFLQYPVLNLPSENNYPIHESLMCPICRDILEDPVEITGSFFCSNCLTGWLACGESTHPSTGELVSREMFTYSYLMNTLAWNYKKAIIKKCEENNKK
;
A
#
# COMPACT_ATOMS: atom_id res chain seq x y z
N MET A 1 10.49 -7.18 14.79
CA MET A 1 10.86 -5.83 14.32
C MET A 1 11.50 -4.96 15.40
N LEU A 2 10.82 -4.64 16.52
CA LEU A 2 11.34 -3.73 17.57
C LEU A 2 12.75 -4.07 18.08
N ARG A 3 13.07 -5.35 18.29
CA ARG A 3 14.41 -5.78 18.70
C ARG A 3 15.51 -5.42 17.69
N LEU A 4 15.21 -5.43 16.40
CA LEU A 4 16.17 -5.03 15.36
C LEU A 4 16.38 -3.50 15.37
N TYR A 5 15.33 -2.72 15.64
CA TYR A 5 15.44 -1.28 15.85
C TYR A 5 16.36 -0.92 17.01
N LEU A 6 16.19 -1.59 18.16
CA LEU A 6 17.06 -1.40 19.32
C LEU A 6 18.52 -1.76 19.00
N ARG A 7 18.76 -2.90 18.34
CA ARG A 7 20.10 -3.31 17.93
C ARG A 7 20.73 -2.35 16.92
N ALA A 8 19.97 -1.79 15.99
CA ALA A 8 20.48 -0.79 15.04
C ALA A 8 20.88 0.51 15.75
N TYR A 9 20.11 0.92 16.77
CA TYR A 9 20.48 2.04 17.63
C TYR A 9 21.76 1.76 18.42
N GLU A 10 21.89 0.56 19.02
CA GLU A 10 23.08 0.14 19.77
C GLU A 10 24.32 -0.08 18.90
N ALA A 11 24.15 -0.46 17.63
CA ALA A 11 25.25 -0.66 16.69
C ALA A 11 26.03 0.64 16.42
N HIS A 12 25.34 1.80 16.46
CA HIS A 12 25.92 3.13 16.28
C HIS A 12 26.88 3.20 15.08
N LEU A 13 28.18 3.48 15.29
CA LEU A 13 29.22 3.58 14.25
C LEU A 13 30.11 2.33 14.18
N ASN A 14 29.69 1.22 14.80
CA ASN A 14 30.43 -0.04 14.74
C ASN A 14 30.03 -0.82 13.48
N VAL A 15 30.90 -0.78 12.46
CA VAL A 15 30.70 -1.41 11.14
C VAL A 15 30.26 -2.87 11.26
N SER A 16 30.98 -3.70 12.03
CA SER A 16 30.67 -5.14 12.14
C SER A 16 29.28 -5.39 12.75
N LYS A 17 28.88 -4.60 13.75
CA LYS A 17 27.53 -4.68 14.33
C LYS A 17 26.46 -4.20 13.35
N ILE A 18 26.73 -3.15 12.58
CA ILE A 18 25.80 -2.65 11.56
C ILE A 18 25.55 -3.74 10.50
N GLU A 19 26.61 -4.39 10.02
CA GLU A 19 26.55 -5.48 9.03
C GLU A 19 25.76 -6.68 9.58
N GLU A 20 26.01 -7.09 10.82
CA GLU A 20 25.25 -8.16 11.50
C GLU A 20 23.75 -7.83 11.58
N VAL A 21 23.41 -6.62 12.01
CA VAL A 21 22.00 -6.20 12.13
C VAL A 21 21.34 -6.07 10.75
N ALA A 22 22.08 -5.65 9.72
CA ALA A 22 21.58 -5.61 8.35
C ALA A 22 21.29 -7.03 7.82
N GLN A 23 22.20 -7.98 8.02
CA GLN A 23 22.02 -9.39 7.66
C GLN A 23 20.80 -10.02 8.34
N ASP A 24 20.63 -9.76 9.63
CA ASP A 24 19.48 -10.24 10.40
C ASP A 24 18.17 -9.59 9.94
N THR A 25 18.22 -8.33 9.51
CA THR A 25 17.07 -7.61 8.97
C THR A 25 16.64 -8.21 7.63
N VAL A 26 17.59 -8.45 6.72
CA VAL A 26 17.32 -9.14 5.44
C VAL A 26 16.74 -10.53 5.69
N SER A 27 17.35 -11.32 6.58
CA SER A 27 16.87 -12.65 6.94
C SER A 27 15.45 -12.64 7.52
N TYR A 28 15.17 -11.68 8.41
CA TYR A 28 13.84 -11.49 8.97
C TYR A 28 12.80 -11.12 7.91
N CYS A 29 13.10 -10.16 7.04
CA CYS A 29 12.18 -9.72 5.99
C CYS A 29 11.95 -10.80 4.93
N LEU A 30 12.97 -11.58 4.56
CA LEU A 30 12.83 -12.74 3.68
C LEU A 30 11.93 -13.81 4.29
N LYS A 31 12.13 -14.14 5.58
CA LYS A 31 11.27 -15.11 6.29
C LYS A 31 9.82 -14.63 6.34
N ARG A 32 9.60 -13.39 6.79
CA ARG A 32 8.27 -12.78 6.85
C ARG A 32 7.60 -12.76 5.48
N SER A 33 8.33 -12.36 4.44
CA SER A 33 7.82 -12.35 3.07
C SER A 33 7.38 -13.74 2.65
N LYS A 34 8.21 -14.78 2.84
CA LYS A 34 7.83 -16.17 2.53
C LYS A 34 6.54 -16.59 3.24
N ASP A 35 6.41 -16.26 4.52
CA ASP A 35 5.19 -16.56 5.29
C ASP A 35 3.96 -15.85 4.70
N LEU A 36 4.09 -14.57 4.33
CA LEU A 36 3.00 -13.78 3.73
C LEU A 36 2.63 -14.26 2.31
N TYR A 37 3.61 -14.51 1.45
CA TYR A 37 3.39 -14.95 0.06
C TYR A 37 2.90 -16.39 -0.03
N SER A 38 3.12 -17.22 1.00
CA SER A 38 2.47 -18.53 1.06
C SER A 38 0.93 -18.45 1.03
N THR A 39 0.37 -17.30 1.46
CA THR A 39 -1.09 -17.07 1.55
C THR A 39 -1.66 -16.26 0.39
N SER A 40 -0.82 -15.59 -0.41
CA SER A 40 -1.26 -14.75 -1.54
C SER A 40 -0.43 -15.09 -2.78
N LYS A 41 -1.10 -15.67 -3.78
CA LYS A 41 -0.44 -16.32 -4.92
C LYS A 41 -0.21 -15.41 -6.12
N ARG A 42 -0.82 -14.22 -6.13
CA ARG A 42 -0.86 -13.34 -7.31
C ARG A 42 -0.79 -11.87 -6.93
N SER A 43 -0.10 -11.10 -7.75
CA SER A 43 -0.13 -9.65 -7.77
C SER A 43 -0.45 -9.16 -9.18
N PHE A 44 -1.21 -8.09 -9.30
CA PHE A 44 -1.62 -7.54 -10.59
C PHE A 44 -1.46 -6.01 -10.60
N PRO A 45 -0.94 -5.42 -11.70
CA PRO A 45 -0.65 -3.99 -11.78
C PRO A 45 -1.86 -3.10 -11.46
N TYR A 46 -3.06 -3.48 -11.90
CA TYR A 46 -4.27 -2.66 -11.73
C TYR A 46 -5.11 -3.01 -10.51
N SER A 47 -4.78 -4.05 -9.71
CA SER A 47 -5.64 -4.44 -8.58
C SER A 47 -5.84 -3.31 -7.57
N LEU A 48 -4.82 -2.46 -7.39
CA LEU A 48 -4.90 -1.28 -6.52
C LEU A 48 -5.84 -0.21 -7.09
N LEU A 49 -5.78 0.04 -8.40
CA LEU A 49 -6.69 0.95 -9.07
C LEU A 49 -8.14 0.45 -8.95
N VAL A 50 -8.37 -0.85 -9.13
CA VAL A 50 -9.70 -1.46 -8.99
C VAL A 50 -10.20 -1.35 -7.55
N THR A 51 -9.35 -1.61 -6.57
CA THR A 51 -9.68 -1.44 -5.15
C THR A 51 -10.05 0.02 -4.85
N SER A 52 -9.32 0.98 -5.41
CA SER A 52 -9.66 2.41 -5.31
C SER A 52 -11.01 2.73 -5.95
N LEU A 53 -11.31 2.20 -7.13
CA LEU A 53 -12.61 2.38 -7.79
C LEU A 53 -13.76 1.78 -6.96
N GLU A 54 -13.58 0.58 -6.42
CA GLU A 54 -14.55 -0.05 -5.52
C GLU A 54 -14.79 0.83 -4.30
N SER A 55 -13.73 1.27 -3.61
CA SER A 55 -13.83 2.15 -2.46
C SER A 55 -14.51 3.48 -2.80
N GLN A 56 -14.18 4.12 -3.92
CA GLN A 56 -14.85 5.34 -4.38
C GLN A 56 -16.36 5.11 -4.58
N GLY A 57 -16.75 3.99 -5.18
CA GLY A 57 -18.16 3.63 -5.36
C GLY A 57 -18.88 3.44 -4.04
N ILE A 58 -18.23 2.80 -3.07
CA ILE A 58 -18.75 2.64 -1.71
C ILE A 58 -18.93 4.00 -1.04
N LEU A 59 -17.90 4.85 -1.05
CA LEU A 59 -17.93 6.17 -0.44
C LEU A 59 -19.03 7.06 -1.04
N SER A 60 -19.20 7.01 -2.36
CA SER A 60 -20.25 7.76 -3.05
C SER A 60 -21.65 7.29 -2.66
N ASN A 61 -21.84 5.98 -2.51
CA ASN A 61 -23.13 5.37 -2.16
C ASN A 61 -23.50 5.45 -0.67
N LEU A 62 -22.59 5.81 0.24
CA LEU A 62 -22.91 5.80 1.68
C LEU A 62 -23.83 6.93 2.14
N VAL A 63 -23.85 8.10 1.47
CA VAL A 63 -24.59 9.27 1.97
C VAL A 63 -25.34 10.03 0.87
N ASN A 64 -24.80 10.09 -0.35
CA ASN A 64 -25.39 10.87 -1.43
C ASN A 64 -25.89 9.96 -2.56
N ASN A 65 -27.21 9.81 -2.68
CA ASN A 65 -27.78 9.43 -3.97
C ASN A 65 -27.64 10.62 -4.91
N LYS A 66 -26.83 10.47 -5.94
CA LYS A 66 -27.08 11.21 -7.17
C LYS A 66 -27.86 10.27 -8.07
N ASP A 67 -29.13 10.61 -8.30
CA ASP A 67 -30.00 9.83 -9.19
C ASP A 67 -29.57 9.93 -10.66
N ALA A 68 -28.70 10.88 -11.00
CA ALA A 68 -28.13 11.06 -12.33
C ALA A 68 -26.60 11.08 -12.31
N LEU A 69 -26.00 10.33 -13.24
CA LEU A 69 -24.58 10.40 -13.53
C LEU A 69 -24.23 11.78 -14.10
N SER A 70 -23.14 12.37 -13.61
CA SER A 70 -22.61 13.60 -14.20
C SER A 70 -22.00 13.32 -15.58
N THR A 71 -21.97 14.29 -16.48
CA THR A 71 -21.35 14.15 -17.81
C THR A 71 -19.91 13.59 -17.75
N PRO A 72 -19.03 14.03 -16.81
CA PRO A 72 -17.72 13.42 -16.63
C PRO A 72 -17.77 11.94 -16.25
N MET A 73 -18.70 11.53 -15.39
CA MET A 73 -18.89 10.12 -15.04
C MET A 73 -19.33 9.30 -16.25
N VAL A 74 -20.27 9.82 -17.05
CA VAL A 74 -20.70 9.16 -18.29
C VAL A 74 -19.53 8.99 -19.25
N LEU A 75 -18.69 10.02 -19.42
CA LEU A 75 -17.48 9.93 -20.25
C LEU A 75 -16.50 8.86 -19.74
N THR A 76 -16.26 8.82 -18.44
CA THR A 76 -15.41 7.78 -17.82
C THR A 76 -15.97 6.38 -18.06
N TYR A 77 -17.27 6.16 -17.92
CA TYR A 77 -17.88 4.85 -18.18
C TYR A 77 -17.93 4.46 -19.65
N ALA A 78 -18.12 5.43 -20.56
CA ALA A 78 -18.23 5.18 -21.99
C ALA A 78 -16.87 4.98 -22.67
N VAL A 79 -15.81 5.63 -22.18
CA VAL A 79 -14.50 5.66 -22.84
C VAL A 79 -13.42 5.00 -21.99
N ALA A 80 -13.20 5.48 -20.76
CA ALA A 80 -12.07 5.02 -19.94
C ALA A 80 -12.25 3.57 -19.49
N LEU A 81 -13.47 3.19 -19.08
CA LEU A 81 -13.76 1.85 -18.59
C LEU A 81 -13.52 0.74 -19.65
N PRO A 82 -14.04 0.83 -20.89
CA PRO A 82 -13.69 -0.13 -21.93
C PRO A 82 -12.19 -0.23 -22.18
N ILE A 83 -11.48 0.91 -22.20
CA ILE A 83 -10.01 0.93 -22.37
C ILE A 83 -9.33 0.17 -21.24
N TRP A 84 -9.68 0.44 -19.98
CA TRP A 84 -9.13 -0.27 -18.81
C TRP A 84 -9.39 -1.77 -18.87
N ILE A 85 -10.60 -2.19 -19.26
CA ILE A 85 -10.94 -3.61 -19.43
C ILE A 85 -10.12 -4.26 -20.55
N THR A 86 -9.87 -3.55 -21.65
CA THR A 86 -9.04 -4.06 -22.75
C THR A 86 -7.56 -4.14 -22.40
N MET A 87 -7.05 -3.22 -21.59
CA MET A 87 -5.65 -3.18 -21.15
C MET A 87 -5.36 -4.16 -20.02
N GLU A 88 -6.37 -4.56 -19.24
CA GLU A 88 -6.21 -5.54 -18.17
C GLU A 88 -5.92 -6.94 -18.75
N PRO A 89 -4.80 -7.60 -18.43
CA PRO A 89 -4.58 -8.98 -18.85
C PRO A 89 -5.39 -10.01 -18.04
N ASP A 90 -5.63 -9.78 -16.74
CA ASP A 90 -6.23 -10.77 -15.86
C ASP A 90 -7.77 -10.81 -15.94
N PRO A 91 -8.38 -11.97 -16.24
CA PRO A 91 -9.83 -12.07 -16.39
C PRO A 91 -10.59 -11.82 -15.07
N HIS A 92 -10.01 -12.15 -13.92
CA HIS A 92 -10.68 -11.89 -12.64
C HIS A 92 -10.69 -10.39 -12.33
N ASN A 93 -9.61 -9.68 -12.66
CA ASN A 93 -9.55 -8.24 -12.49
C ASN A 93 -10.47 -7.50 -13.48
N LYS A 94 -10.66 -8.00 -14.71
CA LYS A 94 -11.71 -7.50 -15.63
C LYS A 94 -13.09 -7.56 -15.01
N VAL A 95 -13.44 -8.69 -14.40
CA VAL A 95 -14.74 -8.86 -13.73
C VAL A 95 -14.88 -7.90 -12.56
N ARG A 96 -13.81 -7.68 -11.77
CA ARG A 96 -13.83 -6.68 -10.70
C ARG A 96 -13.98 -5.26 -11.24
N ILE A 97 -13.29 -4.89 -12.32
CA ILE A 97 -13.44 -3.57 -12.98
C ILE A 97 -14.90 -3.35 -13.39
N MET A 98 -15.52 -4.34 -14.03
CA MET A 98 -16.93 -4.28 -14.43
C MET A 98 -17.85 -4.14 -13.22
N ALA A 99 -17.66 -4.98 -12.19
CA ALA A 99 -18.47 -4.97 -10.98
C ALA A 99 -18.33 -3.66 -10.19
N ALA A 100 -17.11 -3.15 -10.03
CA ALA A 100 -16.82 -1.86 -9.41
C ALA A 100 -17.53 -0.71 -10.14
N SER A 101 -17.52 -0.75 -11.48
CA SER A 101 -18.17 0.26 -12.30
C SER A 101 -19.69 0.23 -12.16
N VAL A 102 -20.28 -0.97 -12.10
CA VAL A 102 -21.71 -1.14 -11.78
C VAL A 102 -22.02 -0.65 -10.37
N LEU A 103 -21.14 -0.90 -9.39
CA LEU A 103 -21.31 -0.39 -8.03
C LEU A 103 -21.28 1.14 -7.96
N GLN A 104 -20.47 1.78 -8.79
CA GLN A 104 -20.42 3.24 -8.86
C GLN A 104 -21.59 3.84 -9.63
N ALA A 105 -22.07 3.18 -10.69
CA ALA A 105 -23.04 3.76 -11.62
C ALA A 105 -24.49 3.73 -11.10
N PHE A 106 -24.83 2.79 -10.23
CA PHE A 106 -26.20 2.62 -9.73
C PHE A 106 -26.36 3.17 -8.30
N PRO A 107 -27.51 3.78 -7.97
CA PRO A 107 -27.81 4.30 -6.63
C PRO A 107 -28.19 3.16 -5.68
N TRP A 108 -27.19 2.34 -5.33
CA TRP A 108 -27.36 1.14 -4.50
C TRP A 108 -27.88 1.48 -3.10
N SER A 109 -27.58 2.67 -2.61
CA SER A 109 -28.00 3.11 -1.27
C SER A 109 -29.52 3.05 -1.09
N ASN A 110 -30.30 3.46 -2.10
CA ASN A 110 -31.77 3.42 -2.07
C ASN A 110 -32.29 1.99 -2.09
N ARG A 111 -31.72 1.16 -2.96
CA ARG A 111 -32.10 -0.25 -3.09
C ARG A 111 -31.81 -1.00 -1.79
N PHE A 112 -30.63 -0.81 -1.21
CA PHE A 112 -30.27 -1.41 0.07
C PHE A 112 -31.13 -0.89 1.21
N ARG A 113 -31.45 0.41 1.29
CA ARG A 113 -32.38 0.92 2.32
C ARG A 113 -33.73 0.24 2.26
N ASN A 114 -34.29 0.02 1.07
CA ASN A 114 -35.57 -0.68 0.93
C ASN A 114 -35.47 -2.14 1.36
N LEU A 115 -34.38 -2.83 1.01
CA LEU A 115 -34.12 -4.20 1.48
C LEU A 115 -33.95 -4.26 3.01
N LEU A 116 -33.19 -3.34 3.59
CA LEU A 116 -32.94 -3.25 5.03
C LEU A 116 -34.24 -2.98 5.82
N LYS A 117 -35.11 -2.12 5.32
CA LYS A 117 -36.47 -1.94 5.87
C LYS A 117 -37.29 -3.23 5.79
N GLY A 118 -37.20 -3.95 4.66
CA GLY A 118 -37.89 -5.23 4.47
C GLY A 118 -37.50 -6.30 5.48
N ILE A 119 -36.27 -6.29 6.00
CA ILE A 119 -35.80 -7.21 7.05
C ILE A 119 -35.97 -6.64 8.47
N GLY A 120 -36.70 -5.54 8.64
CA GLY A 120 -37.02 -4.94 9.95
C GLY A 120 -36.01 -3.94 10.49
N LEU A 121 -34.95 -3.59 9.73
CA LEU A 121 -34.00 -2.57 10.11
C LEU A 121 -34.56 -1.18 9.79
N ASN A 122 -35.33 -0.59 10.71
CA ASN A 122 -36.02 0.68 10.45
C ASN A 122 -35.23 1.93 10.87
N SER A 123 -34.11 1.77 11.60
CA SER A 123 -33.35 2.89 12.14
C SER A 123 -32.47 3.56 11.08
N PRO A 124 -32.64 4.88 10.81
CA PRO A 124 -31.79 5.63 9.90
C PRO A 124 -30.30 5.60 10.25
N LEU A 125 -29.99 5.49 11.56
CA LEU A 125 -28.62 5.43 12.07
C LEU A 125 -27.89 4.15 11.68
N LEU A 126 -28.62 3.06 11.38
CA LEU A 126 -28.05 1.75 11.07
C LEU A 126 -27.90 1.52 9.56
N TYR A 127 -28.51 2.34 8.70
CA TYR A 127 -28.43 2.15 7.25
C TYR A 127 -27.00 2.28 6.72
N ASN A 128 -26.28 3.36 7.07
CA ASN A 128 -24.93 3.58 6.53
C ASN A 128 -23.93 2.50 7.00
N PRO A 129 -23.89 2.10 8.30
CA PRO A 129 -23.08 0.97 8.72
C PRO A 129 -23.43 -0.34 8.01
N ALA A 130 -24.73 -0.66 7.84
CA ALA A 130 -25.16 -1.89 7.18
C ALA A 130 -24.80 -1.91 5.68
N ILE A 131 -24.99 -0.79 4.98
CA ILE A 131 -24.57 -0.63 3.58
C ILE A 131 -23.05 -0.75 3.47
N SER A 132 -22.31 -0.10 4.37
CA SER A 132 -20.84 -0.19 4.41
C SER A 132 -20.37 -1.63 4.59
N LEU A 133 -20.97 -2.38 5.52
CA LEU A 133 -20.68 -3.80 5.75
C LEU A 133 -20.95 -4.64 4.50
N LEU A 134 -22.10 -4.46 3.84
CA LEU A 134 -22.46 -5.22 2.66
C LEU A 134 -21.57 -4.91 1.45
N CYS A 135 -21.21 -3.65 1.24
CA CYS A 135 -20.30 -3.33 0.13
C CYS A 135 -18.86 -3.73 0.44
N SER A 136 -18.44 -3.63 1.71
CA SER A 136 -17.13 -4.08 2.16
C SER A 136 -17.00 -5.61 2.09
N SER A 137 -18.09 -6.37 2.27
CA SER A 137 -18.06 -7.82 2.08
C SER A 137 -17.80 -8.19 0.62
N TYR A 138 -18.45 -7.51 -0.32
CA TYR A 138 -18.12 -7.61 -1.75
C TYR A 138 -16.63 -7.32 -1.99
N GLN A 139 -16.11 -6.20 -1.49
CA GLN A 139 -14.72 -5.79 -1.75
C GLN A 139 -13.71 -6.79 -1.17
N VAL A 140 -13.92 -7.24 0.07
CA VAL A 140 -13.02 -8.22 0.71
C VAL A 140 -13.05 -9.55 -0.03
N ILE A 141 -14.22 -10.05 -0.44
CA ILE A 141 -14.35 -11.31 -1.17
C ILE A 141 -13.63 -11.22 -2.52
N THR A 142 -13.82 -10.13 -3.26
CA THR A 142 -13.20 -9.96 -4.58
C THR A 142 -11.68 -9.80 -4.52
N ILE A 143 -11.16 -9.04 -3.55
CA ILE A 143 -9.71 -8.96 -3.29
C ILE A 143 -9.17 -10.35 -2.94
N LYS A 144 -9.83 -11.09 -2.04
CA LYS A 144 -9.37 -12.43 -1.67
C LYS A 144 -9.34 -13.39 -2.86
N LEU A 145 -10.42 -13.42 -3.66
CA LEU A 145 -10.51 -14.28 -4.84
C LEU A 145 -9.45 -13.96 -5.89
N THR A 146 -9.25 -12.68 -6.21
CA THR A 146 -8.24 -12.26 -7.19
C THR A 146 -6.83 -12.61 -6.74
N HIS A 147 -6.50 -12.35 -5.47
CA HIS A 147 -5.16 -12.61 -4.94
C HIS A 147 -4.93 -14.05 -4.46
N GLY A 148 -5.89 -14.96 -4.69
CA GLY A 148 -5.80 -16.36 -4.32
C GLY A 148 -5.76 -16.63 -2.81
N VAL A 149 -6.32 -15.71 -2.02
CA VAL A 149 -6.40 -15.79 -0.56
C VAL A 149 -7.63 -16.61 -0.16
N ASN A 150 -7.50 -17.45 0.87
CA ASN A 150 -8.58 -18.30 1.33
C ASN A 150 -9.80 -17.48 1.85
N ILE A 151 -10.97 -17.73 1.27
CA ILE A 151 -12.26 -17.12 1.65
C ILE A 151 -13.01 -17.92 2.72
N TYR A 152 -12.71 -19.21 2.88
CA TYR A 152 -13.47 -20.14 3.73
C TYR A 152 -13.22 -19.96 5.23
N ASN A 153 -12.15 -19.24 5.62
CA ASN A 153 -11.97 -18.85 7.00
C ASN A 153 -12.95 -17.70 7.33
N ILE A 154 -14.14 -18.07 7.82
CA ILE A 154 -15.25 -17.14 8.11
C ILE A 154 -14.84 -16.08 9.12
N PHE A 155 -14.07 -16.43 10.16
CA PHE A 155 -13.61 -15.46 11.15
C PHE A 155 -12.63 -14.47 10.53
N ASP A 156 -11.66 -14.95 9.73
CA ASP A 156 -10.70 -14.08 9.06
C ASP A 156 -11.38 -13.14 8.05
N THR A 157 -12.28 -13.68 7.25
CA THR A 157 -13.08 -12.89 6.31
C THR A 157 -13.96 -11.89 7.08
N GLY A 158 -14.66 -12.32 8.12
CA GLY A 158 -15.57 -11.49 8.90
C GLY A 158 -14.91 -10.27 9.54
N TYR A 159 -13.75 -10.45 10.19
CA TYR A 159 -13.05 -9.29 10.78
C TYR A 159 -12.49 -8.35 9.69
N LYS A 160 -12.01 -8.88 8.55
CA LYS A 160 -11.54 -8.06 7.43
C LYS A 160 -12.67 -7.22 6.83
N VAL A 161 -13.87 -7.79 6.72
CA VAL A 161 -15.08 -7.06 6.30
C VAL A 161 -15.40 -5.95 7.29
N LEU A 162 -15.42 -6.25 8.59
CA LEU A 162 -15.70 -5.24 9.61
C LEU A 162 -14.67 -4.11 9.60
N ALA A 163 -13.38 -4.44 9.53
CA ALA A 163 -12.30 -3.46 9.48
C ALA A 163 -12.40 -2.58 8.23
N THR A 164 -12.65 -3.18 7.06
CA THR A 164 -12.85 -2.46 5.79
C THR A 164 -14.06 -1.51 5.87
N ALA A 165 -15.16 -1.97 6.46
CA ALA A 165 -16.36 -1.15 6.65
C ALA A 165 -16.09 0.07 7.55
N VAL A 166 -15.31 -0.11 8.62
CA VAL A 166 -14.89 0.99 9.50
C VAL A 166 -14.02 1.99 8.74
N VAL A 167 -13.02 1.52 7.96
CA VAL A 167 -12.18 2.39 7.13
C VAL A 167 -13.02 3.21 6.16
N HIS A 168 -14.01 2.61 5.50
CA HIS A 168 -14.92 3.34 4.61
C HIS A 168 -15.78 4.38 5.33
N LEU A 169 -16.32 4.07 6.51
CA LEU A 169 -17.10 5.03 7.30
C LEU A 169 -16.24 6.22 7.74
N ILE A 170 -15.01 5.98 8.18
CA ILE A 170 -14.04 7.03 8.53
C ILE A 170 -13.69 7.85 7.29
N SER A 171 -13.36 7.21 6.18
CA SER A 171 -13.01 7.84 4.91
C SER A 171 -14.15 8.70 4.38
N ARG A 172 -15.40 8.26 4.55
CA ARG A 172 -16.58 9.04 4.18
C ARG A 172 -16.72 10.28 5.05
N LYS A 173 -16.59 10.13 6.37
CA LYS A 173 -16.64 11.27 7.30
C LYS A 173 -15.53 12.28 6.99
N LEU A 174 -14.33 11.79 6.67
CA LEU A 174 -13.21 12.63 6.25
C LEU A 174 -13.52 13.36 4.93
N THR A 175 -14.07 12.67 3.93
CA THR A 175 -14.50 13.25 2.65
C THR A 175 -15.43 14.44 2.89
N THR A 176 -16.49 14.23 3.68
CA THR A 176 -17.48 15.27 3.99
C THR A 176 -16.85 16.43 4.75
N VAL A 177 -15.98 16.17 5.73
CA VAL A 177 -15.27 17.25 6.46
C VAL A 177 -14.37 18.06 5.53
N ILE A 178 -13.60 17.41 4.66
CA ILE A 178 -12.72 18.10 3.72
C ILE A 178 -13.54 18.93 2.72
N HIS A 179 -14.59 18.34 2.14
CA HIS A 179 -15.49 19.04 1.24
C HIS A 179 -16.12 20.26 1.93
N ASP A 180 -16.80 20.08 3.05
CA ASP A 180 -17.61 21.13 3.65
C ASP A 180 -16.78 22.24 4.30
N LYS A 181 -15.58 21.92 4.83
CA LYS A 181 -14.77 22.88 5.60
C LYS A 181 -13.55 23.43 4.88
N LEU A 182 -12.99 22.69 3.92
CA LEU A 182 -11.71 23.06 3.29
C LEU A 182 -11.86 23.32 1.80
N LEU A 183 -12.58 22.45 1.08
CA LEU A 183 -12.56 22.36 -0.38
C LEU A 183 -13.98 22.31 -0.97
N PHE A 184 -14.89 23.19 -0.52
CA PHE A 184 -16.31 23.18 -0.90
C PHE A 184 -16.56 23.43 -2.39
N PHE A 185 -15.59 24.02 -3.08
CA PHE A 185 -15.65 24.26 -4.52
C PHE A 185 -15.24 23.04 -5.35
N ILE A 186 -14.55 22.07 -4.74
CA ILE A 186 -14.15 20.83 -5.41
C ILE A 186 -15.30 19.83 -5.31
N PRO A 187 -15.78 19.27 -6.42
CA PRO A 187 -16.81 18.24 -6.39
C PRO A 187 -16.45 17.10 -5.45
N GLU A 188 -17.37 16.75 -4.54
CA GLU A 188 -17.15 15.73 -3.51
C GLU A 188 -16.64 14.39 -4.05
N TRP A 189 -17.07 13.99 -5.26
CA TRP A 189 -16.64 12.74 -5.89
C TRP A 189 -15.14 12.73 -6.23
N ILE A 190 -14.53 13.89 -6.49
CA ILE A 190 -13.08 14.03 -6.71
C ILE A 190 -12.33 13.80 -5.40
N ILE A 191 -12.81 14.43 -4.32
CA ILE A 191 -12.24 14.26 -2.97
C ILE A 191 -12.35 12.79 -2.54
N SER A 192 -13.51 12.15 -2.78
CA SER A 192 -13.66 10.72 -2.47
C SER A 192 -12.78 9.83 -3.33
N SER A 193 -12.51 10.20 -4.59
CA SER A 193 -11.60 9.45 -5.48
C SER A 193 -10.18 9.48 -4.93
N TYR A 194 -9.72 10.67 -4.52
CA TYR A 194 -8.40 10.83 -3.90
C TYR A 194 -8.27 10.02 -2.61
N ILE A 195 -9.24 10.13 -1.70
CA ILE A 195 -9.24 9.35 -0.44
C ILE A 195 -9.27 7.85 -0.72
N ALA A 196 -10.09 7.40 -1.69
CA ALA A 196 -10.14 6.00 -2.09
C ALA A 196 -8.80 5.51 -2.68
N PHE A 197 -8.12 6.34 -3.46
CA PHE A 197 -6.80 6.03 -4.01
C PHE A 197 -5.74 5.87 -2.91
N GLU A 198 -5.71 6.78 -1.93
CA GLU A 198 -4.76 6.72 -0.81
C GLU A 198 -5.06 5.58 0.16
N THR A 199 -6.33 5.20 0.34
CA THR A 199 -6.73 4.11 1.24
C THR A 199 -6.64 2.72 0.60
N ALA A 200 -6.66 2.62 -0.73
CA ALA A 200 -6.60 1.35 -1.45
C ALA A 200 -5.37 0.48 -1.10
N PRO A 201 -4.11 1.00 -1.06
CA PRO A 201 -2.96 0.20 -0.65
C PRO A 201 -3.14 -0.41 0.75
N PHE A 202 -3.63 0.39 1.70
CA PHE A 202 -3.88 -0.07 3.08
C PHE A 202 -4.94 -1.17 3.12
N LEU A 203 -6.08 -0.97 2.43
CA LEU A 203 -7.17 -1.95 2.38
C LEU A 203 -6.72 -3.27 1.75
N GLN A 204 -6.04 -3.20 0.61
CA GLN A 204 -5.55 -4.38 -0.09
C GLN A 204 -4.53 -5.14 0.77
N ARG A 205 -3.60 -4.43 1.43
CA ARG A 205 -2.63 -5.02 2.35
C ARG A 205 -3.29 -5.66 3.56
N MET A 206 -4.26 -4.99 4.17
CA MET A 206 -5.04 -5.51 5.30
C MET A 206 -5.82 -6.78 4.93
N VAL A 207 -6.44 -6.81 3.75
CA VAL A 207 -7.21 -7.99 3.30
C VAL A 207 -6.30 -9.16 2.94
N ARG A 208 -5.14 -8.89 2.32
CA ARG A 208 -4.17 -9.93 1.91
C ARG A 208 -3.38 -10.48 3.10
N TYR A 209 -2.74 -9.60 3.87
CA TYR A 209 -1.73 -9.96 4.86
C TYR A 209 -2.19 -9.77 6.31
N GLY A 210 -3.35 -9.15 6.53
CA GLY A 210 -3.92 -8.90 7.85
C GLY A 210 -3.65 -7.50 8.39
N ILE A 211 -4.38 -7.14 9.45
CA ILE A 211 -4.35 -5.78 10.02
C ILE A 211 -3.00 -5.42 10.64
N VAL A 212 -2.31 -6.37 11.27
CA VAL A 212 -1.00 -6.13 11.90
C VAL A 212 0.02 -5.71 10.85
N ASP A 213 0.03 -6.40 9.71
CA ASP A 213 0.94 -6.10 8.60
C ASP A 213 0.65 -4.73 7.99
N ALA A 214 -0.63 -4.43 7.73
CA ALA A 214 -1.06 -3.14 7.20
C ALA A 214 -0.75 -1.97 8.14
N CYS A 215 -0.94 -2.14 9.46
CA CYS A 215 -0.58 -1.13 10.45
C CYS A 215 0.93 -0.94 10.57
N GLN A 216 1.72 -2.02 10.47
CA GLN A 216 3.18 -1.89 10.46
C GLN A 216 3.64 -1.13 9.21
N TRP A 217 3.11 -1.46 8.04
CA TRP A 217 3.40 -0.74 6.80
C TRP A 217 3.04 0.74 6.91
N LEU A 218 1.86 1.06 7.45
CA LEU A 218 1.43 2.44 7.66
C LEU A 218 2.36 3.18 8.63
N THR A 219 2.78 2.52 9.70
CA THR A 219 3.73 3.08 10.66
C THR A 219 5.07 3.40 10.01
N GLU A 220 5.63 2.46 9.23
CA GLU A 220 6.88 2.66 8.49
C GLU A 220 6.75 3.82 7.49
N PHE A 221 5.63 3.90 6.77
CA PHE A 221 5.35 5.01 5.86
C PHE A 221 5.29 6.36 6.59
N ILE A 222 4.61 6.42 7.74
CA ILE A 222 4.53 7.65 8.55
C ILE A 222 5.92 8.05 9.07
N ILE A 223 6.70 7.10 9.60
CA ILE A 223 8.06 7.36 10.07
C ILE A 223 8.92 7.89 8.93
N HIS A 224 8.86 7.25 7.76
CA HIS A 224 9.56 7.68 6.56
C HIS A 224 9.20 9.12 6.18
N MET A 225 7.91 9.45 6.11
CA MET A 225 7.43 10.81 5.80
C MET A 225 8.02 11.88 6.74
N PHE A 226 8.20 11.57 8.03
CA PHE A 226 8.80 12.52 8.99
C PHE A 226 10.33 12.52 9.01
N THR A 227 10.97 11.44 8.56
CA THR A 227 12.43 11.27 8.64
C THR A 227 13.16 11.51 7.33
N PHE A 228 12.45 11.50 6.20
CA PHE A 228 13.00 11.74 4.86
C PHE A 228 13.81 13.05 4.78
N LEU A 229 13.38 14.10 5.50
CA LEU A 229 14.07 15.39 5.54
C LEU A 229 15.23 15.46 6.53
N GLN A 230 15.41 14.47 7.41
CA GLN A 230 16.38 14.52 8.51
C GLN A 230 17.76 13.96 8.14
N TYR A 231 17.87 13.17 7.08
CA TYR A 231 19.14 12.55 6.67
C TYR A 231 19.80 13.36 5.55
N PRO A 232 20.85 14.16 5.85
CA PRO A 232 21.62 14.80 4.79
C PRO A 232 22.30 13.72 3.95
N VAL A 233 22.39 13.96 2.64
CA VAL A 233 23.11 13.09 1.71
C VAL A 233 24.58 13.03 2.12
N LEU A 234 25.04 11.83 2.49
CA LEU A 234 26.44 11.57 2.79
C LEU A 234 27.09 10.97 1.55
N ASN A 235 27.98 11.73 0.94
CA ASN A 235 28.80 11.25 -0.17
C ASN A 235 30.03 10.55 0.39
N LEU A 236 30.25 9.31 -0.01
CA LEU A 236 31.50 8.61 0.27
C LEU A 236 32.62 9.22 -0.58
N PRO A 237 33.85 9.31 -0.05
CA PRO A 237 35.00 9.73 -0.85
C PRO A 237 35.25 8.73 -1.97
N SER A 238 35.31 9.23 -3.21
CA SER A 238 35.42 8.43 -4.46
C SER A 238 36.70 7.61 -4.58
N GLU A 239 37.70 7.88 -3.74
CA GLU A 239 39.04 7.30 -3.83
C GLU A 239 39.19 5.97 -3.06
N ASN A 240 38.22 5.63 -2.20
CA ASN A 240 38.30 4.42 -1.39
C ASN A 240 37.25 3.39 -1.80
N ASN A 241 37.69 2.33 -2.49
CA ASN A 241 36.90 1.12 -2.75
C ASN A 241 36.68 0.32 -1.46
N TYR A 242 35.86 0.84 -0.54
CA TYR A 242 35.43 0.07 0.63
C TYR A 242 34.53 -1.08 0.18
N PRO A 243 34.79 -2.33 0.60
CA PRO A 243 33.90 -3.44 0.30
C PRO A 243 32.58 -3.21 1.03
N ILE A 244 31.52 -2.90 0.27
CA ILE A 244 30.16 -2.73 0.81
C ILE A 244 29.61 -4.12 1.12
N HIS A 245 29.12 -4.30 2.34
CA HIS A 245 28.46 -5.54 2.73
C HIS A 245 27.17 -5.76 1.90
N GLU A 246 26.97 -6.97 1.38
CA GLU A 246 25.88 -7.28 0.42
C GLU A 246 24.49 -6.85 0.93
N SER A 247 24.20 -7.07 2.22
CA SER A 247 22.93 -6.69 2.86
C SER A 247 22.64 -5.17 2.92
N LEU A 248 23.64 -4.33 2.68
CA LEU A 248 23.51 -2.87 2.61
C LEU A 248 23.65 -2.33 1.18
N MET A 249 23.87 -3.21 0.21
CA MET A 249 24.10 -2.85 -1.19
C MET A 249 22.80 -2.97 -1.99
N CYS A 250 22.50 -1.94 -2.78
CA CYS A 250 21.41 -2.01 -3.74
C CYS A 250 21.78 -2.95 -4.91
N PRO A 251 20.92 -3.92 -5.26
CA PRO A 251 21.19 -4.82 -6.39
C PRO A 251 21.25 -4.12 -7.77
N ILE A 252 20.63 -2.95 -7.91
CA ILE A 252 20.54 -2.20 -9.17
C ILE A 252 21.77 -1.31 -9.36
N CYS A 253 22.01 -0.35 -8.46
CA CYS A 253 23.14 0.59 -8.60
C CYS A 253 24.46 0.06 -8.03
N ARG A 254 24.45 -1.05 -7.29
CA ARG A 254 25.62 -1.63 -6.60
C ARG A 254 26.31 -0.68 -5.60
N ASP A 255 25.60 0.34 -5.16
CA ASP A 255 26.03 1.27 -4.11
C ASP A 255 25.25 1.00 -2.81
N ILE A 256 25.66 1.64 -1.71
CA ILE A 256 24.94 1.61 -0.43
C ILE A 256 23.51 2.11 -0.65
N LEU A 257 22.56 1.42 0.00
CA LEU A 257 21.14 1.76 -0.05
C LEU A 257 20.90 3.23 0.33
N GLU A 258 20.22 3.95 -0.56
CA GLU A 258 19.70 5.29 -0.35
C GLU A 258 18.18 5.26 -0.41
N ASP A 259 17.54 5.69 0.67
CA ASP A 259 16.09 5.59 0.82
C ASP A 259 15.56 4.16 0.53
N PRO A 260 15.96 3.16 1.34
CA PRO A 260 15.67 1.76 1.05
C PRO A 260 14.18 1.43 1.08
N VAL A 261 13.73 0.81 -0.01
CA VAL A 261 12.42 0.19 -0.16
C VAL A 261 12.58 -1.32 -0.17
N GLU A 262 11.82 -1.99 0.70
CA GLU A 262 11.72 -3.44 0.78
C GLU A 262 10.64 -3.97 -0.15
N ILE A 263 10.98 -5.02 -0.90
CA ILE A 263 10.07 -5.80 -1.72
C ILE A 263 10.44 -7.27 -1.57
N THR A 264 9.50 -8.10 -1.12
CA THR A 264 9.71 -9.56 -1.02
C THR A 264 10.96 -9.96 -0.20
N GLY A 265 11.34 -9.14 0.77
CA GLY A 265 12.52 -9.31 1.61
C GLY A 265 13.85 -8.81 1.02
N SER A 266 13.84 -8.29 -0.21
CA SER A 266 14.99 -7.62 -0.85
C SER A 266 14.87 -6.10 -0.70
N PHE A 267 16.01 -5.40 -0.64
CA PHE A 267 16.04 -3.94 -0.47
C PHE A 267 16.65 -3.26 -1.70
N PHE A 268 16.04 -2.15 -2.12
CA PHE A 268 16.47 -1.36 -3.26
C PHE A 268 16.44 0.13 -2.89
N CYS A 269 17.26 0.96 -3.54
CA CYS A 269 17.09 2.40 -3.45
C CYS A 269 15.75 2.79 -4.09
N SER A 270 14.98 3.66 -3.43
CA SER A 270 13.67 4.13 -3.92
C SER A 270 13.72 4.65 -5.37
N ASN A 271 14.73 5.45 -5.70
CA ASN A 271 14.94 5.98 -7.05
C ASN A 271 15.27 4.89 -8.08
N CYS A 272 16.14 3.94 -7.71
CA CYS A 272 16.52 2.83 -8.59
C CYS A 272 15.33 1.95 -8.91
N LEU A 273 14.54 1.62 -7.88
CA LEU A 273 13.33 0.83 -8.05
C LEU A 273 12.29 1.57 -8.90
N THR A 274 12.09 2.88 -8.66
CA THR A 274 11.15 3.68 -9.45
C THR A 274 11.56 3.74 -10.91
N GLY A 275 12.85 3.94 -11.19
CA GLY A 275 13.39 3.89 -12.56
C GLY A 275 13.19 2.53 -13.22
N TRP A 276 13.46 1.44 -12.50
CA TRP A 276 13.23 0.08 -12.99
C TRP A 276 11.76 -0.16 -13.38
N LEU A 277 10.82 0.21 -12.50
CA LEU A 277 9.39 0.02 -12.74
C LEU A 277 8.85 0.92 -13.85
N ALA A 278 9.52 2.02 -14.18
CA ALA A 278 9.15 2.89 -15.29
C ALA A 278 9.57 2.33 -16.67
N CYS A 279 10.55 1.43 -16.73
CA CYS A 279 11.10 0.92 -17.98
C CYS A 279 10.33 -0.27 -18.59
N GLY A 280 9.32 -0.83 -17.93
CA GLY A 280 8.61 -2.01 -18.44
C GLY A 280 7.54 -2.56 -17.52
N GLU A 281 7.29 -3.87 -17.60
CA GLU A 281 6.35 -4.57 -16.70
C GLU A 281 6.83 -4.46 -15.25
N SER A 282 5.91 -4.16 -14.34
CA SER A 282 6.18 -4.01 -12.90
C SER A 282 6.63 -5.34 -12.28
N THR A 283 7.91 -5.63 -12.43
CA THR A 283 8.56 -6.89 -12.05
C THR A 283 9.67 -6.64 -11.04
N HIS A 284 9.86 -7.61 -10.14
CA HIS A 284 10.89 -7.57 -9.12
C HIS A 284 12.29 -7.65 -9.79
N PRO A 285 13.21 -6.70 -9.51
CA PRO A 285 14.49 -6.63 -10.22
C PRO A 285 15.36 -7.89 -10.11
N SER A 286 15.26 -8.63 -9.00
CA SER A 286 16.10 -9.81 -8.76
C SER A 286 15.44 -11.14 -9.10
N THR A 287 14.10 -11.21 -9.18
CA THR A 287 13.37 -12.49 -9.34
C THR A 287 12.49 -12.52 -10.58
N GLY A 288 12.19 -11.37 -11.19
CA GLY A 288 11.28 -11.26 -12.33
C GLY A 288 9.80 -11.44 -11.98
N GLU A 289 9.45 -11.67 -10.70
CA GLU A 289 8.07 -11.82 -10.27
C GLU A 289 7.28 -10.52 -10.39
N LEU A 290 5.99 -10.58 -10.73
CA LEU A 290 5.14 -9.39 -10.76
C LEU A 290 4.99 -8.77 -9.37
N VAL A 291 5.23 -7.48 -9.28
CA VAL A 291 5.13 -6.69 -8.05
C VAL A 291 4.12 -5.56 -8.20
N SER A 292 3.57 -5.14 -7.08
CA SER A 292 2.60 -4.06 -6.98
C SER A 292 2.93 -3.15 -5.80
N ARG A 293 2.38 -1.93 -5.80
CA ARG A 293 2.75 -0.88 -4.84
C ARG A 293 2.46 -1.28 -3.38
N GLU A 294 1.44 -2.08 -3.11
CA GLU A 294 1.13 -2.56 -1.76
C GLU A 294 2.15 -3.55 -1.20
N MET A 295 3.00 -4.14 -2.07
CA MET A 295 4.11 -5.01 -1.67
C MET A 295 5.34 -4.20 -1.24
N PHE A 296 5.37 -2.89 -1.50
CA PHE A 296 6.51 -2.04 -1.17
C PHE A 296 6.40 -1.56 0.27
N THR A 297 7.48 -1.68 1.02
CA THR A 297 7.59 -1.19 2.39
C THR A 297 8.83 -0.31 2.50
N TYR A 298 8.67 0.98 2.77
CA TYR A 298 9.84 1.81 3.14
C TYR A 298 10.47 1.23 4.41
N SER A 299 11.80 1.20 4.47
CA SER A 299 12.51 0.64 5.62
C SER A 299 13.30 1.71 6.35
N TYR A 300 12.69 2.30 7.38
CA TYR A 300 13.40 3.25 8.23
C TYR A 300 14.61 2.59 8.92
N LEU A 301 14.48 1.32 9.31
CA LEU A 301 15.58 0.54 9.87
C LEU A 301 16.77 0.45 8.92
N MET A 302 16.53 0.00 7.68
CA MET A 302 17.62 -0.18 6.71
C MET A 302 18.23 1.17 6.33
N ASN A 303 17.42 2.23 6.27
CA ASN A 303 17.91 3.59 6.03
C ASN A 303 18.87 4.03 7.15
N THR A 304 18.49 3.77 8.41
CA THR A 304 19.33 4.06 9.57
C THR A 304 20.65 3.29 9.54
N LEU A 305 20.60 2.00 9.21
CA LEU A 305 21.80 1.16 9.11
C LEU A 305 22.73 1.63 7.99
N ALA A 306 22.19 1.88 6.79
CA ALA A 306 22.95 2.38 5.64
C ALA A 306 23.61 3.73 5.94
N TRP A 307 22.88 4.65 6.58
CA TRP A 307 23.42 5.96 6.95
C TRP A 307 24.50 5.87 8.03
N ASN A 308 24.29 5.05 9.08
CA ASN A 308 25.29 4.80 10.11
C ASN A 308 26.55 4.15 9.52
N TYR A 309 26.38 3.25 8.55
CA TYR A 309 27.49 2.64 7.81
C TYR A 309 28.31 3.68 7.04
N LYS A 310 27.65 4.55 6.26
CA LYS A 310 28.31 5.67 5.56
C LYS A 310 29.09 6.55 6.53
N LYS A 311 28.49 6.93 7.67
CA LYS A 311 29.18 7.71 8.71
C LYS A 311 30.39 7.01 9.29
N ALA A 312 30.29 5.72 9.56
CA ALA A 312 31.39 4.94 10.13
C ALA A 312 32.58 4.87 9.17
N ILE A 313 32.32 4.72 7.86
CA ILE A 313 33.35 4.75 6.83
C ILE A 313 34.00 6.14 6.73
N ILE A 314 33.20 7.21 6.66
CA ILE A 314 33.73 8.59 6.59
C ILE A 314 34.64 8.88 7.78
N LYS A 315 34.19 8.54 9.00
CA LYS A 315 35.00 8.73 10.21
C LYS A 315 36.33 7.96 10.16
N LYS A 316 36.32 6.71 9.68
CA LYS A 316 37.56 5.92 9.49
C LYS A 316 38.50 6.57 8.46
N CYS A 317 37.97 7.15 7.38
CA CYS A 317 38.77 7.87 6.39
C CYS A 317 39.44 9.09 7.01
N GLU A 318 38.68 9.89 7.77
CA GLU A 318 39.20 11.07 8.47
C GLU A 318 40.28 10.73 9.50
N GLU A 319 40.13 9.60 10.22
CA GLU A 319 41.13 9.10 11.17
C GLU A 319 42.41 8.62 10.48
N ASN A 320 42.30 8.00 9.29
CA ASN A 320 43.44 7.56 8.50
C ASN A 320 44.20 8.72 7.87
N ASN A 321 43.51 9.76 7.40
CA ASN A 321 44.14 10.96 6.81
C ASN A 321 44.87 11.84 7.83
N LYS A 322 44.64 11.63 9.13
CA LYS A 322 45.31 12.35 10.23
C LYS A 322 46.59 11.65 10.73
N LYS A 323 46.89 10.44 10.24
CA LYS A 323 48.09 9.67 10.57
C LYS A 323 49.14 9.81 9.47
#